data_AF-A0A2M8AKM5-F1
#
_entry.id   AF-A0A2M8AKM5-F1
#
_cell.length_a   1.000
_cell.length_b   1.000
_cell.length_c   1.000
_cell.angle_alpha   90.00
_cell.angle_beta   90.00
_cell.angle_gamma   90.00
#
_symmetry.space_group_name_H-M   'P 1'
#
loop_
_entity.id
_entity.type
_entity.pdbx_description
1 polymer ?
#
loop_
_entity_poly.entity_id
_entity_poly.type
_entity_poly.pdbx_seq_one_letter_code
_entity_poly.pdbx_strand_id
1 'polypeptide(L)'
;MNLKRIFNSILILVFRLLDLYTTHIATPIDFANQEQNFLVKDLGLSKTAFFVEEVIFAFLLIAIYLLSIKKNEIFRIKANTFSSYLKTFFFNKKEKNKFIKYFGFYSLKKTFYLYGTIIPQLYITTSIILALNNYWVYLLVNGIKTAATSYRYLNKIYVIDFIIFDLPVILLFVFMYHKLKVEYRKNNVFA
;
A
#
# COMPACT_ATOMS: atom_id res chain seq x y z
N MET A 1 -19.02 -6.08 15.93
CA MET A 1 -17.88 -5.56 15.15
C MET A 1 -17.19 -6.74 14.48
N ASN A 2 -16.99 -6.72 13.15
CA ASN A 2 -16.60 -7.92 12.40
C ASN A 2 -15.12 -8.28 12.68
N LEU A 3 -14.83 -9.49 13.18
CA LEU A 3 -13.50 -9.95 13.63
C LEU A 3 -12.39 -9.68 12.60
N LYS A 4 -12.71 -9.83 11.31
CA LYS A 4 -11.81 -9.54 10.19
C LYS A 4 -11.30 -8.09 10.15
N ARG A 5 -12.11 -7.12 10.58
CA ARG A 5 -11.72 -5.70 10.61
C ARG A 5 -10.68 -5.46 11.70
N ILE A 6 -10.92 -6.01 12.88
CA ILE A 6 -10.01 -5.92 14.03
C ILE A 6 -8.69 -6.59 13.67
N PHE A 7 -8.76 -7.80 13.11
CA PHE A 7 -7.58 -8.55 12.69
C PHE A 7 -6.72 -7.76 11.69
N ASN A 8 -7.32 -7.20 10.64
CA ASN A 8 -6.55 -6.39 9.68
C ASN A 8 -5.96 -5.13 10.31
N SER A 9 -6.66 -4.45 11.22
CA SER A 9 -6.09 -3.31 11.94
C SER A 9 -4.89 -3.70 12.80
N ILE A 10 -4.96 -4.86 13.46
CA ILE A 10 -3.83 -5.41 14.24
C ILE A 10 -2.66 -5.73 13.29
N LEU A 11 -2.91 -6.36 12.15
CA LEU A 11 -1.86 -6.68 11.18
C LEU A 11 -1.12 -5.43 10.69
N ILE A 12 -1.82 -4.32 10.44
CA ILE A 12 -1.19 -3.04 10.05
C ILE A 12 -0.19 -2.61 11.13
N LEU A 13 -0.59 -2.62 12.41
CA LEU A 13 0.30 -2.23 13.51
C LEU A 13 1.46 -3.20 13.68
N VAL A 14 1.19 -4.50 13.72
CA VAL A 14 2.21 -5.54 13.96
C VAL A 14 3.28 -5.47 12.88
N PHE A 15 2.89 -5.43 11.60
CA PHE A 15 3.87 -5.38 10.52
C PHE A 15 4.58 -4.04 10.44
N ARG A 16 3.94 -2.94 10.86
CA ARG A 16 4.67 -1.68 10.93
C ARG A 16 5.70 -1.66 12.05
N LEU A 17 5.34 -2.15 13.23
CA LEU A 17 6.29 -2.24 14.34
C LEU A 17 7.43 -3.20 14.02
N LEU A 18 7.15 -4.30 13.30
CA LEU A 18 8.17 -5.20 12.80
C LEU A 18 9.12 -4.50 11.84
N ASP A 19 8.58 -3.78 10.85
CA ASP A 19 9.38 -3.01 9.88
C ASP A 19 10.26 -1.98 10.60
N LEU A 20 9.70 -1.15 11.49
CA LEU A 20 10.45 -0.19 12.30
C LEU A 20 11.55 -0.83 13.16
N TYR A 21 11.24 -1.97 13.78
CA TYR A 21 12.23 -2.73 14.54
C TYR A 21 13.37 -3.23 13.64
N THR A 22 13.04 -3.77 12.46
CA THR A 22 14.06 -4.23 11.52
C THR A 22 14.88 -3.09 10.92
N THR A 23 14.26 -1.93 10.63
CA THR A 23 14.99 -0.70 10.26
C THR A 23 15.96 -0.32 11.38
N HIS A 24 15.52 -0.35 12.64
CA HIS A 24 16.35 0.03 13.77
C HIS A 24 17.66 -0.77 13.82
N ILE A 25 17.59 -2.09 13.64
CA ILE A 25 18.75 -2.98 13.67
C ILE A 25 19.58 -2.93 12.38
N ALA A 26 18.96 -2.61 11.24
CA ALA A 26 19.65 -2.52 9.95
C ALA A 26 20.45 -1.23 9.80
N THR A 27 20.04 -0.16 10.50
CA THR A 27 20.67 1.16 10.42
C THR A 27 21.23 1.64 11.79
N PRO A 28 22.27 0.97 12.33
CA PRO A 28 22.73 1.23 13.70
C PRO A 28 23.63 2.47 13.85
N ILE A 29 24.28 2.92 12.78
CA ILE A 29 25.38 3.91 12.87
C ILE A 29 24.98 5.25 12.24
N ASP A 30 24.57 5.24 10.97
CA ASP A 30 24.28 6.46 10.22
C ASP A 30 22.93 6.33 9.53
N PHE A 31 21.89 6.64 10.31
CA PHE A 31 20.51 6.52 9.85
C PHE A 31 20.23 7.36 8.59
N ALA A 32 20.78 8.58 8.52
CA ALA A 32 20.53 9.50 7.43
C ALA A 32 21.07 8.98 6.08
N ASN A 33 22.21 8.30 6.11
CA ASN A 33 22.83 7.74 4.90
C ASN A 33 22.36 6.31 4.58
N GLN A 34 21.80 5.59 5.54
CA GLN A 34 21.40 4.19 5.37
C GLN A 34 19.91 4.02 5.00
N GLU A 35 19.03 4.90 5.48
CA GLU A 35 17.60 4.85 5.17
C GLU A 35 17.31 5.46 3.79
N GLN A 36 16.48 4.78 3.00
CA GLN A 36 16.11 5.24 1.64
C GLN A 36 14.78 5.99 1.60
N ASN A 37 14.07 6.07 2.73
CA ASN A 37 12.86 6.87 2.82
C ASN A 37 13.14 8.35 2.50
N PHE A 38 12.32 8.92 1.60
CA PHE A 38 12.38 10.32 1.17
C PHE A 38 12.39 11.31 2.35
N LEU A 39 11.58 11.07 3.39
CA LEU A 39 11.51 11.95 4.56
C LEU A 39 12.86 12.01 5.29
N VAL A 40 13.59 10.90 5.36
CA VAL A 40 14.88 10.85 6.03
C VAL A 40 15.98 11.42 5.15
N LYS A 41 16.03 11.00 3.89
CA LYS A 41 17.10 11.36 2.95
C LYS A 41 17.06 12.81 2.50
N ASP A 42 15.86 13.31 2.17
CA ASP A 42 15.70 14.63 1.56
C ASP A 42 15.20 15.68 2.55
N LEU A 43 14.45 15.29 3.59
CA LEU A 43 13.99 16.21 4.65
C LEU A 43 14.80 16.13 5.94
N GLY A 44 15.81 15.25 6.01
CA GLY A 44 16.73 15.17 7.15
C GLY A 44 16.06 14.71 8.45
N LEU A 45 14.99 13.91 8.36
CA LEU A 45 14.22 13.49 9.52
C LEU A 45 15.07 12.61 10.45
N SER A 46 15.06 12.90 11.76
CA SER A 46 15.77 12.07 12.73
C SER A 46 15.13 10.69 12.88
N LYS A 47 15.90 9.68 13.30
CA LYS A 47 15.42 8.30 13.51
C LYS A 47 14.19 8.25 14.42
N THR A 48 14.23 8.99 15.54
CA THR A 48 13.10 9.04 16.49
C THR A 48 11.87 9.70 15.86
N ALA A 49 12.04 10.82 15.15
CA ALA A 49 10.93 11.48 14.47
C ALA A 49 10.29 10.57 13.41
N PHE A 50 11.13 9.86 12.63
CA PHE A 50 10.68 8.93 11.60
C PHE A 50 9.83 7.82 12.19
N PHE A 51 10.28 7.24 13.32
CA PHE A 51 9.58 6.14 13.97
C PHE A 51 8.23 6.59 14.52
N VAL A 52 8.17 7.76 15.14
CA VAL A 52 6.92 8.34 15.65
C VAL A 52 5.94 8.63 14.52
N GLU A 53 6.41 9.29 13.46
CA GLU A 53 5.60 9.65 12.30
C GLU A 53 4.99 8.41 11.64
N GLU A 54 5.78 7.35 11.49
CA GLU A 54 5.34 6.11 10.87
C GLU A 54 4.32 5.32 11.71
N VAL A 55 4.41 5.40 13.03
CA VAL A 55 3.35 4.89 13.92
C VAL A 55 2.07 5.71 13.74
N ILE A 56 2.17 7.04 13.66
CA ILE A 56 1.02 7.92 13.40
C ILE A 56 0.38 7.57 12.05
N PHE A 57 1.18 7.37 11.00
CA PHE A 57 0.70 6.94 9.69
C PHE A 57 -0.02 5.59 9.75
N ALA A 58 0.49 4.61 10.51
CA ALA A 58 -0.20 3.33 10.69
C ALA A 58 -1.61 3.52 11.31
N PHE A 59 -1.76 4.41 12.29
CA PHE A 59 -3.07 4.74 12.85
C PHE A 59 -3.99 5.45 11.86
N LEU A 60 -3.45 6.38 11.07
CA LEU A 60 -4.20 7.04 9.99
C LEU A 60 -4.68 6.03 8.94
N LEU A 61 -3.83 5.07 8.55
CA LEU A 61 -4.19 3.98 7.64
C LEU A 61 -5.31 3.10 8.20
N ILE A 62 -5.29 2.81 9.50
CA ILE A 62 -6.37 2.09 10.18
C ILE A 62 -7.67 2.90 10.14
N ALA A 63 -7.62 4.21 10.41
CA ALA A 63 -8.79 5.07 10.34
C ALA A 63 -9.39 5.07 8.92
N ILE A 64 -8.55 5.25 7.90
CA ILE A 64 -8.94 5.21 6.48
C ILE A 64 -9.54 3.85 6.12
N TYR A 65 -8.91 2.75 6.54
CA TYR A 65 -9.40 1.38 6.33
C TYR A 65 -10.80 1.19 6.93
N LEU A 66 -11.00 1.58 8.18
CA LEU A 66 -12.28 1.43 8.88
C LEU A 66 -13.37 2.30 8.27
N LEU A 67 -13.04 3.53 7.88
CA LEU A 67 -13.94 4.41 7.14
C LEU A 67 -14.33 3.82 5.79
N SER A 68 -13.37 3.20 5.10
CA SER A 68 -13.61 2.68 3.75
C SER A 68 -14.58 1.52 3.74
N ILE A 69 -14.44 0.58 4.68
CA ILE A 69 -15.32 -0.59 4.78
C ILE A 69 -16.73 -0.23 5.23
N LYS A 70 -16.88 0.83 6.05
CA LYS A 70 -18.21 1.32 6.44
C LYS A 70 -19.03 1.80 5.24
N LYS A 71 -18.41 2.10 4.10
CA LYS A 71 -19.06 2.68 2.91
C LYS A 71 -19.03 1.74 1.71
N ASN A 72 -19.21 0.43 1.93
CA ASN A 72 -19.28 -0.58 0.86
C ASN A 72 -20.36 -0.31 -0.20
N GLU A 73 -21.41 0.44 0.13
CA GLU A 73 -22.48 0.81 -0.81
C GLU A 73 -21.98 1.55 -2.05
N ILE A 74 -20.84 2.23 -1.93
CA ILE A 74 -20.20 2.99 -3.01
C ILE A 74 -19.79 2.09 -4.18
N PHE A 75 -19.57 0.80 -3.93
CA PHE A 75 -19.23 -0.20 -4.95
C PHE A 75 -20.45 -0.89 -5.57
N ARG A 76 -21.67 -0.66 -5.05
CA ARG A 76 -22.93 -1.27 -5.52
C ARG A 76 -23.39 -0.65 -6.83
N ILE A 77 -22.71 -0.99 -7.92
CA ILE A 77 -23.02 -0.54 -9.28
C ILE A 77 -23.37 -1.77 -10.12
N LYS A 78 -24.56 -1.76 -10.72
CA LYS A 78 -24.95 -2.75 -11.74
C LYS A 78 -24.46 -2.31 -13.11
N ALA A 79 -23.92 -3.26 -13.89
CA ALA A 79 -23.42 -3.00 -15.24
C ALA A 79 -23.33 -4.31 -16.03
N ASN A 80 -23.59 -4.25 -17.34
CA ASN A 80 -23.58 -5.44 -18.19
C ASN A 80 -22.16 -5.99 -18.44
N THR A 81 -21.16 -5.10 -18.49
CA THR A 81 -19.75 -5.48 -18.70
C THR A 81 -18.84 -4.83 -17.66
N PHE A 82 -17.68 -5.45 -17.42
CA PHE A 82 -16.68 -4.90 -16.50
C PHE A 82 -16.16 -3.54 -16.97
N SER A 83 -15.98 -3.34 -18.28
CA SER A 83 -15.60 -2.02 -18.83
C SER A 83 -16.65 -0.95 -18.52
N SER A 84 -17.94 -1.27 -18.67
CA SER A 84 -19.03 -0.36 -18.29
C SER A 84 -19.07 -0.09 -16.79
N TYR A 85 -18.76 -1.10 -15.97
CA TYR A 85 -18.63 -0.95 -14.51
C TYR A 85 -17.53 0.05 -14.16
N LEU A 86 -16.32 -0.14 -14.70
CA LEU A 86 -15.17 0.76 -14.47
C LEU A 86 -15.51 2.20 -14.87
N LYS A 87 -16.08 2.39 -16.07
CA LYS A 87 -16.50 3.72 -16.54
C LYS A 87 -17.50 4.36 -15.56
N THR A 88 -18.48 3.61 -15.07
CA THR A 88 -19.50 4.12 -14.15
C THR A 88 -18.97 4.34 -12.73
N PHE A 89 -17.95 3.58 -12.33
CA PHE A 89 -17.27 3.74 -11.05
C PHE A 89 -16.45 5.02 -11.06
N PHE A 90 -15.52 5.18 -12.01
CA PHE A 90 -14.65 6.35 -12.03
C PHE A 90 -15.34 7.62 -12.53
N PHE A 91 -16.31 7.50 -13.45
CA PHE A 91 -16.98 8.65 -14.06
C PHE A 91 -18.48 8.66 -13.74
N ASN A 92 -18.97 9.79 -13.24
CA ASN A 92 -20.40 9.95 -12.96
C ASN A 92 -21.19 10.07 -14.28
N LYS A 93 -22.13 9.16 -14.51
CA LYS A 93 -23.01 9.16 -15.71
C LYS A 93 -24.13 10.22 -15.68
N LYS A 94 -24.26 11.01 -14.61
CA LYS A 94 -25.43 11.87 -14.35
C LYS A 94 -25.15 13.37 -14.48
N GLU A 95 -24.50 13.85 -15.54
CA GLU A 95 -24.54 15.30 -15.81
C GLU A 95 -24.74 15.62 -17.29
N LYS A 96 -25.78 16.44 -17.56
CA LYS A 96 -26.28 16.84 -18.88
C LYS A 96 -25.40 17.88 -19.58
N ASN A 97 -24.30 18.33 -18.97
CA ASN A 97 -23.53 19.46 -19.48
C ASN A 97 -22.39 19.00 -20.42
N LYS A 98 -22.44 19.40 -21.70
CA LYS A 98 -21.55 18.91 -22.76
C LYS A 98 -20.06 19.29 -22.56
N PHE A 99 -19.76 20.39 -21.85
CA PHE A 99 -18.39 20.83 -21.56
C PHE A 99 -17.70 19.98 -20.47
N ILE A 100 -18.47 19.46 -19.51
CA ILE A 100 -18.00 18.58 -18.42
C ILE A 100 -17.71 17.14 -18.92
N LYS A 101 -18.17 16.82 -20.14
CA LYS A 101 -18.07 15.49 -20.73
C LYS A 101 -16.64 15.09 -21.15
N TYR A 102 -15.78 16.08 -21.43
CA TYR A 102 -14.38 15.86 -21.80
C TYR A 102 -13.44 15.83 -20.59
N PHE A 103 -13.74 16.61 -19.55
CA PHE A 103 -13.13 16.50 -18.23
C PHE A 103 -14.01 15.66 -17.31
N GLY A 104 -14.29 14.41 -17.71
CA GLY A 104 -15.15 13.51 -16.94
C GLY A 104 -14.71 13.52 -15.48
N PHE A 105 -15.49 14.19 -14.60
CA PHE A 105 -15.08 14.43 -13.23
C PHE A 105 -14.90 13.07 -12.55
N TYR A 106 -13.64 12.70 -12.35
CA TYR A 106 -13.24 11.53 -11.60
C TYR A 106 -13.95 11.60 -10.24
N SER A 107 -14.66 10.53 -9.87
CA SER A 107 -15.27 10.47 -8.56
C SER A 107 -14.16 10.30 -7.51
N LEU A 108 -13.61 11.43 -7.04
CA LEU A 108 -12.58 11.48 -6.00
C LEU A 108 -13.03 10.71 -4.77
N LYS A 109 -14.32 10.80 -4.42
CA LYS A 109 -14.93 10.02 -3.35
C LYS A 109 -14.76 8.52 -3.58
N LYS A 110 -15.29 7.97 -4.68
CA LYS A 110 -15.19 6.52 -4.98
C LYS A 110 -13.74 6.04 -5.04
N THR A 111 -12.87 6.86 -5.63
CA THR A 111 -11.44 6.59 -5.73
C THR A 111 -10.78 6.54 -4.36
N PHE A 112 -11.04 7.52 -3.49
CA PHE A 112 -10.56 7.54 -2.11
C PHE A 112 -11.01 6.29 -1.33
N TYR A 113 -12.27 5.88 -1.49
CA TYR A 113 -12.79 4.66 -0.87
C TYR A 113 -12.12 3.39 -1.39
N LEU A 114 -11.81 3.32 -2.69
CA LEU A 114 -11.04 2.23 -3.28
C LEU A 114 -9.63 2.16 -2.69
N TYR A 115 -8.90 3.28 -2.69
CA TYR A 115 -7.57 3.37 -2.07
C TYR A 115 -7.62 2.99 -0.59
N GLY A 116 -8.61 3.46 0.15
CA GLY A 116 -8.76 3.13 1.56
C GLY A 116 -9.02 1.65 1.84
N THR A 117 -9.48 0.87 0.85
CA THR A 117 -9.56 -0.59 0.98
C THR A 117 -8.28 -1.33 0.61
N ILE A 118 -7.39 -0.72 -0.19
CA ILE A 118 -6.26 -1.39 -0.82
C ILE A 118 -4.93 -0.99 -0.21
N ILE A 119 -4.68 0.31 -0.01
CA ILE A 119 -3.44 0.83 0.59
C ILE A 119 -3.11 0.11 1.90
N PRO A 120 -4.07 -0.14 2.82
CA PRO A 120 -3.73 -0.83 4.07
C PRO A 120 -3.24 -2.28 3.85
N GLN A 121 -3.76 -2.97 2.84
CA GLN A 121 -3.29 -4.32 2.50
C GLN A 121 -1.91 -4.28 1.84
N LEU A 122 -1.73 -3.34 0.90
CA LEU A 122 -0.45 -3.11 0.25
C LEU A 122 0.61 -2.75 1.28
N TYR A 123 0.29 -1.87 2.23
CA TYR A 123 1.18 -1.43 3.31
C TYR A 123 1.63 -2.60 4.19
N ILE A 124 0.74 -3.53 4.52
CA ILE A 124 1.13 -4.78 5.21
C ILE A 124 2.13 -5.57 4.36
N THR A 125 1.81 -5.80 3.07
CA THR A 125 2.67 -6.56 2.18
C THR A 125 4.04 -5.92 2.00
N THR A 126 4.10 -4.60 1.81
CA THR A 126 5.36 -3.86 1.67
C THR A 126 6.14 -3.83 2.97
N SER A 127 5.48 -3.70 4.13
CA SER A 127 6.16 -3.76 5.43
C SER A 127 6.81 -5.13 5.68
N ILE A 128 6.19 -6.22 5.24
CA ILE A 128 6.80 -7.56 5.30
C ILE A 128 8.04 -7.62 4.42
N ILE A 129 7.94 -7.16 3.17
CA ILE A 129 9.05 -7.17 2.21
C ILE A 129 10.22 -6.34 2.73
N LEU A 130 9.94 -5.13 3.21
CA LEU A 130 10.94 -4.23 3.78
C LEU A 130 11.57 -4.83 5.04
N ALA A 131 10.77 -5.40 5.94
CA ALA A 131 11.30 -6.03 7.14
C ALA A 131 12.25 -7.20 6.83
N LEU A 132 11.92 -8.02 5.83
CA LEU A 132 12.80 -9.10 5.36
C LEU A 132 14.07 -8.54 4.74
N ASN A 133 13.98 -7.49 3.92
CA ASN A 133 15.14 -6.82 3.34
C ASN A 133 16.05 -6.22 4.43
N ASN A 134 15.47 -5.52 5.40
CA ASN A 134 16.20 -4.92 6.53
C ASN A 134 16.90 -5.98 7.38
N TYR A 135 16.24 -7.10 7.65
CA TYR A 135 16.87 -8.23 8.33
C TYR A 135 18.04 -8.81 7.51
N TRP A 136 17.91 -8.91 6.18
CA TRP A 136 19.01 -9.34 5.32
C TRP A 136 20.19 -8.36 5.36
N VAL A 137 19.92 -7.05 5.31
CA VAL A 137 20.96 -6.01 5.48
C VAL A 137 21.64 -6.14 6.84
N TYR A 138 20.91 -6.40 7.92
CA TYR A 138 21.48 -6.69 9.23
C TYR A 138 22.45 -7.88 9.19
N LEU A 139 22.10 -8.99 8.53
CA LEU A 139 23.01 -10.14 8.39
C LEU A 139 24.27 -9.79 7.58
N LEU A 140 24.15 -8.91 6.58
CA LEU A 140 25.27 -8.40 5.79
C LEU A 140 26.21 -7.53 6.63
N VAL A 141 25.68 -6.61 7.43
CA VAL A 141 26.47 -5.76 8.34
C VAL A 141 27.23 -6.59 9.38
N ASN A 142 26.63 -7.70 9.85
CA ASN A 142 27.28 -8.64 10.76
C ASN A 142 28.26 -9.62 10.07
N GLY A 143 28.57 -9.43 8.79
CA GLY A 143 29.62 -10.18 8.11
C GLY A 143 29.25 -11.60 7.70
N ILE A 144 27.96 -11.95 7.65
CA ILE A 144 27.54 -13.29 7.19
C ILE A 144 27.80 -13.43 5.68
N LYS A 145 28.80 -14.25 5.32
CA LYS A 145 29.30 -14.40 3.93
C LYS A 145 28.23 -14.83 2.92
N THR A 146 27.35 -15.76 3.29
CA THR A 146 26.27 -16.24 2.42
C THR A 146 25.29 -15.11 2.11
N ALA A 147 24.87 -14.35 3.13
CA ALA A 147 23.99 -13.19 2.98
C ALA A 147 24.61 -12.11 2.09
N ALA A 148 25.90 -11.82 2.26
CA ALA A 148 26.62 -10.85 1.43
C ALA A 148 26.69 -11.28 -0.05
N THR A 149 26.93 -12.57 -0.30
CA THR A 149 27.06 -13.11 -1.67
C THR A 149 25.72 -13.06 -2.40
N SER A 150 24.65 -13.54 -1.76
CA SER A 150 23.32 -13.56 -2.35
C SER A 150 22.74 -12.15 -2.52
N TYR A 151 22.94 -11.26 -1.55
CA TYR A 151 22.49 -9.87 -1.65
C TYR A 151 23.16 -9.14 -2.82
N ARG A 152 24.49 -9.24 -2.94
CA ARG A 152 25.23 -8.63 -4.06
C ARG A 152 24.80 -9.17 -5.41
N TYR A 153 24.56 -10.48 -5.51
CA TYR A 153 24.07 -11.10 -6.74
C TYR A 153 22.71 -10.52 -7.15
N LEU A 154 21.73 -10.51 -6.23
CA LEU A 154 20.39 -9.99 -6.52
C LEU A 154 20.38 -8.48 -6.79
N ASN A 155 21.21 -7.71 -6.08
CA ASN A 155 21.35 -6.29 -6.32
C ASN A 155 21.97 -6.00 -7.69
N LYS A 156 22.96 -6.79 -8.12
CA LYS A 156 23.59 -6.64 -9.45
C LYS A 156 22.61 -6.83 -10.61
N ILE A 157 21.57 -7.64 -10.42
CA ILE A 157 20.51 -7.88 -11.40
C ILE A 157 19.24 -7.05 -11.11
N TYR A 158 19.34 -6.01 -10.27
CA TYR A 158 18.25 -5.07 -9.95
C TYR A 158 17.00 -5.68 -9.31
N VAL A 159 17.09 -6.92 -8.79
CA VAL A 159 15.92 -7.61 -8.20
C VAL A 159 15.49 -6.94 -6.90
N ILE A 160 16.43 -6.46 -6.09
CA ILE A 160 16.12 -5.79 -4.82
C ILE A 160 15.40 -4.46 -5.09
N ASP A 161 15.92 -3.64 -5.99
CA ASP A 161 15.31 -2.36 -6.39
C ASP A 161 13.90 -2.57 -6.97
N PHE A 162 13.74 -3.56 -7.85
CA PHE A 162 12.42 -3.90 -8.40
C PHE A 162 11.42 -4.28 -7.30
N ILE A 163 11.81 -5.12 -6.34
CA ILE A 163 10.94 -5.58 -5.25
C ILE A 163 10.55 -4.43 -4.32
N ILE A 164 11.46 -3.50 -4.06
CA ILE A 164 11.25 -2.39 -3.11
C ILE A 164 10.47 -1.23 -3.75
N PHE A 165 10.79 -0.86 -4.99
CA PHE A 165 10.27 0.37 -5.60
C PHE A 165 9.18 0.12 -6.64
N ASP A 166 9.37 -0.84 -7.55
CA ASP A 166 8.45 -1.04 -8.68
C ASP A 166 7.28 -1.96 -8.32
N LEU A 167 7.56 -3.05 -7.60
CA LEU A 167 6.58 -4.07 -7.25
C LEU A 167 5.40 -3.51 -6.45
N PRO A 168 5.56 -2.59 -5.45
CA PRO A 168 4.42 -2.01 -4.75
C PRO A 168 3.44 -1.28 -5.66
N VAL A 169 3.95 -0.55 -6.66
CA VAL A 169 3.13 0.17 -7.65
C VAL A 169 2.36 -0.82 -8.53
N ILE A 170 3.02 -1.89 -8.98
CA ILE A 170 2.37 -2.96 -9.75
C ILE A 170 1.27 -3.63 -8.90
N LEU A 171 1.57 -3.99 -7.66
CA LEU A 171 0.63 -4.62 -6.73
C LEU A 171 -0.58 -3.72 -6.44
N LEU A 172 -0.37 -2.40 -6.33
CA LEU A 172 -1.46 -1.43 -6.19
C LEU A 172 -2.48 -1.55 -7.33
N PHE A 173 -2.02 -1.50 -8.58
CA PHE A 173 -2.90 -1.60 -9.75
C PHE A 173 -3.59 -2.97 -9.82
N VAL A 174 -2.85 -4.05 -9.53
CA VAL A 174 -3.39 -5.41 -9.49
C VAL A 174 -4.49 -5.54 -8.44
N PHE A 175 -4.27 -5.04 -7.22
CA PHE A 175 -5.27 -5.09 -6.15
C PHE A 175 -6.47 -4.20 -6.44
N MET A 176 -6.28 -3.03 -7.05
CA MET A 176 -7.37 -2.17 -7.53
C MET A 176 -8.24 -2.88 -8.56
N TYR A 177 -7.62 -3.46 -9.59
CA TYR A 177 -8.32 -4.22 -10.61
C TYR A 177 -9.08 -5.41 -10.00
N HIS A 178 -8.41 -6.20 -9.15
CA HIS A 178 -8.99 -7.37 -8.52
C HIS A 178 -10.20 -7.00 -7.65
N LYS A 179 -10.06 -5.97 -6.79
CA LYS A 179 -11.13 -5.48 -5.93
C LYS A 179 -12.35 -5.06 -6.74
N LEU A 180 -12.18 -4.24 -7.77
CA LEU A 180 -13.27 -3.81 -8.64
C LEU A 180 -13.92 -4.98 -9.37
N LYS A 181 -13.14 -5.97 -9.82
CA LYS A 181 -13.66 -7.16 -10.50
C LYS A 181 -14.48 -8.06 -9.58
N VAL A 182 -14.05 -8.21 -8.32
CA VAL A 182 -14.82 -8.93 -7.30
C VAL A 182 -16.14 -8.22 -7.00
N GLU A 183 -16.13 -6.90 -6.83
CA GLU A 183 -17.36 -6.13 -6.60
C GLU A 183 -18.29 -6.16 -7.81
N TYR A 184 -17.76 -6.06 -9.03
CA TYR A 184 -18.54 -6.23 -10.25
C TYR A 184 -19.24 -7.60 -10.28
N ARG A 185 -18.53 -8.70 -10.02
CA ARG A 185 -19.14 -10.04 -9.98
C ARG A 185 -20.24 -10.13 -8.92
N LYS A 186 -19.97 -9.69 -7.69
CA LYS A 186 -20.96 -9.72 -6.60
C LYS A 186 -22.25 -8.98 -6.95
N ASN A 187 -22.16 -7.84 -7.62
CA ASN A 187 -23.34 -7.03 -7.94
C ASN A 187 -24.15 -7.53 -9.16
N ASN A 188 -23.59 -8.44 -9.97
CA ASN A 188 -24.23 -8.95 -11.19
C ASN A 188 -24.49 -10.47 -11.18
N VAL A 189 -24.03 -11.22 -10.16
CA VAL A 189 -24.29 -12.68 -10.00
C VAL A 189 -25.60 -12.96 -9.25
N PHE A 190 -26.18 -12.00 -8.54
CA PHE A 190 -27.51 -12.12 -7.88
C PHE A 190 -28.63 -11.43 -8.68
N ALA A 191 -28.61 -11.57 -10.01
CA ALA A 191 -29.63 -11.04 -10.92
C ALA A 191 -30.40 -12.19 -11.57
#